data_AF-A0A4Y9ZPS0-F1
#
_entry.id   AF-A0A4Y9ZPS0-F1
#
_cell.length_a   1.000
_cell.length_b   1.000
_cell.length_c   1.000
_cell.angle_alpha   90.00
_cell.angle_beta   90.00
_cell.angle_gamma   90.00
#
_symmetry.space_group_name_H-M   'P 1'
#
loop_
_entity.id
_entity.type
_entity.pdbx_description
1 polymer ?
#
loop_
_entity_poly.entity_id
_entity_poly.type
_entity_poly.pdbx_seq_one_letter_code
_entity_poly.pdbx_strand_id
1 'polypeptide(L)'
;PPYCPRGYTVQYFDKPGSGKIVREETVTLDHPGGGWHFEADEVARCVAVGALESEVWGHDKTALQMFIFDEVRRQGDYKLPEGVEQVV
;
A
#
# COMPACT_ATOMS: atom_id res chain seq x y z
N PRO A 1 -10.70 -7.66 3.19
CA PRO A 1 -11.21 -6.27 3.02
C PRO A 1 -11.48 -5.98 1.55
N PRO A 2 -12.51 -5.19 1.19
CA PRO A 2 -12.69 -4.72 -0.19
C PRO A 2 -11.49 -3.88 -0.62
N TYR A 3 -11.11 -4.01 -1.89
CA TYR A 3 -9.97 -3.32 -2.49
C TYR A 3 -10.33 -1.86 -2.82
N CYS A 4 -9.62 -0.88 -2.26
CA CYS A 4 -9.82 0.56 -2.49
C CYS A 4 -11.30 1.01 -2.32
N PRO A 5 -11.88 0.88 -1.13
CA PRO A 5 -13.25 1.30 -0.88
C PRO A 5 -13.38 2.82 -1.06
N ARG A 6 -14.30 3.26 -1.92
CA ARG A 6 -14.57 4.70 -2.15
C ARG A 6 -15.38 5.38 -1.06
N GLY A 7 -15.68 4.64 0.00
CA GLY A 7 -16.48 5.10 1.11
C GLY A 7 -16.98 3.93 1.92
N TYR A 8 -17.56 4.26 3.05
CA TYR A 8 -18.19 3.30 3.94
C TYR A 8 -19.35 3.97 4.66
N THR A 9 -20.33 3.15 5.05
CA THR A 9 -21.48 3.60 5.84
C THR A 9 -21.37 3.00 7.23
N VAL A 10 -21.43 3.85 8.25
CA VAL A 10 -21.48 3.46 9.66
C VAL A 10 -22.91 3.59 10.14
N GLN A 11 -23.50 2.47 10.55
CA GLN A 11 -24.82 2.43 11.17
C GLN A 11 -24.68 2.22 12.68
N TYR A 12 -25.31 3.09 13.45
CA TYR A 12 -25.40 2.99 14.91
C TYR A 12 -26.78 2.43 15.26
N PHE A 13 -26.81 1.39 16.09
CA PHE A 13 -28.05 0.74 16.53
C PHE A 13 -28.40 1.15 17.96
N ASP A 14 -29.69 1.20 18.30
CA ASP A 14 -30.13 1.54 19.66
C ASP A 14 -29.69 0.49 20.71
N LYS A 15 -29.70 -0.78 20.32
CA LYS A 15 -29.30 -1.94 21.13
C LYS A 15 -28.73 -3.03 20.22
N PRO A 16 -27.76 -3.83 20.70
CA PRO A 16 -27.27 -4.98 19.95
C PRO A 16 -28.42 -5.92 19.55
N GLY A 17 -28.53 -6.22 18.25
CA GLY A 17 -29.50 -7.18 17.72
C GLY A 17 -30.93 -6.66 17.48
N SER A 18 -31.23 -5.38 17.75
CA SER A 18 -32.57 -4.83 17.49
C SER A 18 -32.88 -4.58 16.00
N GLY A 19 -31.82 -4.40 15.19
CA GLY A 19 -31.93 -3.96 13.80
C GLY A 19 -32.37 -2.51 13.62
N LYS A 20 -32.62 -1.75 14.69
CA LYS A 20 -33.10 -0.36 14.62
C LYS A 20 -31.92 0.62 14.55
N ILE A 21 -31.74 1.24 13.38
CA ILE A 21 -30.72 2.26 13.13
C ILE A 21 -31.16 3.60 13.76
N VAL A 22 -30.34 4.16 14.63
CA VAL A 22 -30.56 5.47 15.28
C VAL A 22 -29.76 6.60 14.65
N ARG A 23 -28.64 6.27 13.99
CA ARG A 23 -27.80 7.20 13.26
C ARG A 23 -27.12 6.44 12.13
N GLU A 24 -27.04 7.07 10.98
CA GLU A 24 -26.27 6.57 9.85
C GLU A 24 -25.35 7.70 9.38
N GLU A 25 -24.11 7.36 9.09
CA GLU A 25 -23.12 8.28 8.53
C GLU A 25 -22.41 7.61 7.38
N THR A 26 -22.48 8.23 6.21
CA THR A 26 -21.76 7.79 5.02
C THR A 26 -20.54 8.67 4.84
N VAL A 27 -19.38 8.06 4.88
CA VAL A 27 -18.10 8.70 4.59
C VAL A 27 -17.72 8.37 3.16
N THR A 28 -17.55 9.41 2.35
CA THR A 28 -17.01 9.28 0.99
C THR A 28 -15.53 9.58 1.03
N LEU A 29 -14.72 8.73 0.40
CA LEU A 29 -13.27 8.90 0.32
C LEU A 29 -12.90 9.30 -1.10
N ASP A 30 -12.36 10.51 -1.25
CA ASP A 30 -11.75 10.93 -2.49
C ASP A 30 -10.33 10.32 -2.59
N HIS A 31 -9.99 9.83 -3.78
CA HIS A 31 -8.71 9.17 -4.06
C HIS A 31 -7.98 9.92 -5.17
N PRO A 32 -7.53 11.16 -4.91
CA PRO A 32 -6.86 11.97 -5.92
C PRO A 32 -5.48 11.39 -6.28
N GLY A 33 -5.12 11.42 -7.57
CA GLY A 33 -3.78 11.05 -8.05
C GLY A 33 -3.68 9.70 -8.78
N GLY A 34 -2.48 9.11 -8.76
CA GLY A 34 -2.06 8.03 -9.67
C GLY A 34 -2.23 6.58 -9.19
N GLY A 35 -3.04 6.31 -8.16
CA GLY A 35 -3.27 4.95 -7.65
C GLY A 35 -2.43 4.53 -6.43
N TRP A 36 -1.74 5.47 -5.79
CA TRP A 36 -0.92 5.23 -4.57
C TRP A 36 -1.70 4.59 -3.40
N HIS A 37 -3.03 4.72 -3.37
CA HIS A 37 -3.86 4.08 -2.36
C HIS A 37 -3.81 2.55 -2.42
N PHE A 38 -3.51 1.97 -3.58
CA PHE A 38 -3.44 0.51 -3.73
C PHE A 38 -2.23 -0.10 -3.02
N GLU A 39 -1.06 0.55 -3.10
CA GLU A 39 0.14 0.12 -2.36
C GLU A 39 0.00 0.37 -0.86
N ALA A 40 -0.61 1.50 -0.46
CA ALA A 40 -0.89 1.77 0.94
C ALA A 40 -1.83 0.72 1.56
N ASP A 41 -2.88 0.33 0.83
CA ASP A 41 -3.80 -0.74 1.24
C ASP A 41 -3.10 -2.10 1.36
N GLU A 42 -2.14 -2.40 0.49
CA GLU A 42 -1.36 -3.63 0.56
C GLU A 42 -0.46 -3.66 1.79
N VAL A 43 0.23 -2.56 2.09
CA VAL A 43 1.03 -2.44 3.31
C VAL A 43 0.15 -2.60 4.55
N ALA A 44 -1.02 -1.95 4.58
CA ALA A 44 -1.96 -2.08 5.69
C ALA A 44 -2.42 -3.53 5.89
N ARG A 45 -2.69 -4.28 4.81
CA ARG A 45 -3.02 -5.72 4.89
C ARG A 45 -1.86 -6.55 5.46
N CYS A 46 -0.64 -6.31 4.99
CA CYS A 46 0.55 -7.03 5.47
C CYS A 46 0.76 -6.81 6.98
N VAL A 47 0.72 -5.54 7.41
CA VAL A 47 0.90 -5.17 8.82
C VAL A 47 -0.21 -5.75 9.70
N ALA A 48 -1.47 -5.75 9.24
CA ALA A 48 -2.59 -6.28 10.00
C ALA A 48 -2.47 -7.77 10.33
N VAL A 49 -1.78 -8.55 9.49
CA VAL A 49 -1.51 -9.98 9.72
C VAL A 49 -0.11 -10.24 10.29
N GLY A 50 0.66 -9.20 10.61
CA GLY A 50 2.02 -9.33 11.13
C GLY A 50 3.04 -9.84 10.11
N ALA A 51 2.76 -9.70 8.82
CA ALA A 51 3.70 -10.07 7.76
C ALA A 51 4.90 -9.09 7.74
N LEU A 52 6.07 -9.64 7.43
CA LEU A 52 7.31 -8.86 7.30
C LEU A 52 7.53 -8.33 5.87
N GLU A 53 6.79 -8.84 4.89
CA GLU A 53 6.84 -8.44 3.49
C GLU A 53 5.51 -8.77 2.78
N SER A 54 5.31 -8.21 1.58
CA SER A 54 4.13 -8.51 0.75
C SER A 54 4.31 -9.79 -0.05
N GLU A 55 3.26 -10.61 -0.14
CA GLU A 55 3.24 -11.79 -1.03
C GLU A 55 3.21 -11.39 -2.52
N VAL A 56 2.61 -10.24 -2.83
CA VAL A 56 2.56 -9.70 -4.19
C VAL A 56 3.94 -9.18 -4.60
N TRP A 57 4.62 -8.48 -3.69
CA TRP A 57 5.96 -7.91 -3.92
C TRP A 57 6.90 -8.14 -2.72
N GLY A 58 7.59 -9.29 -2.75
CA GLY A 58 8.55 -9.68 -1.73
C GLY A 58 9.91 -8.98 -1.87
N HIS A 59 10.75 -9.14 -0.84
CA HIS A 59 12.11 -8.64 -0.81
C HIS A 59 13.00 -9.24 -1.91
N ASP A 60 12.73 -10.47 -2.33
CA ASP A 60 13.40 -11.14 -3.43
C ASP A 60 13.20 -10.41 -4.77
N LYS A 61 11.95 -10.02 -5.07
CA LYS A 61 11.60 -9.23 -6.26
C LYS A 61 12.22 -7.84 -6.20
N THR A 62 12.22 -7.21 -5.02
CA THR A 62 12.91 -5.93 -4.81
C THR A 62 14.41 -6.06 -5.12
N ALA A 63 15.07 -7.07 -4.57
CA ALA A 63 16.49 -7.31 -4.82
C ALA A 63 16.79 -7.60 -6.30
N LEU A 64 15.95 -8.41 -6.96
CA LEU A 64 16.05 -8.67 -8.39
C LEU A 64 15.91 -7.38 -9.21
N GLN A 65 14.94 -6.53 -8.88
CA GLN A 65 14.72 -5.27 -9.58
C GLN A 65 15.91 -4.32 -9.41
N MET A 66 16.46 -4.22 -8.20
CA MET A 66 17.66 -3.43 -7.92
C MET A 66 18.85 -3.93 -8.74
N PHE A 67 19.09 -5.25 -8.75
CA PHE A 67 20.14 -5.86 -9.56
C PHE A 67 19.98 -5.53 -11.05
N ILE A 68 18.76 -5.63 -11.59
CA ILE A 68 18.48 -5.28 -12.98
C ILE A 68 18.80 -3.82 -13.26
N PHE A 69 18.39 -2.91 -12.36
CA PHE A 69 18.69 -1.49 -12.52
C PHE A 69 20.19 -1.23 -12.52
N ASP A 70 20.93 -1.80 -11.58
CA ASP A 70 22.39 -1.63 -11.51
C ASP A 70 23.09 -2.18 -12.76
N GLU A 71 22.67 -3.33 -13.26
CA GLU A 71 23.27 -3.94 -14.46
C GLU A 71 22.98 -3.12 -15.72
N VAL A 72 21.75 -2.62 -15.90
CA VAL A 72 21.42 -1.70 -17.00
C VAL A 72 22.26 -0.43 -16.91
N ARG A 73 22.42 0.10 -15.70
CA ARG A 73 23.22 1.31 -15.43
C ARG A 73 24.69 1.11 -15.79
N ARG A 74 25.26 -0.03 -15.39
CA ARG A 74 26.64 -0.44 -15.70
C ARG A 74 26.85 -0.60 -17.21
N GLN A 75 25.91 -1.24 -17.91
CA GLN A 75 25.97 -1.40 -19.37
C GLN A 75 25.84 -0.05 -20.11
N GLY A 76 25.09 0.89 -19.55
CA GLY A 76 24.90 2.24 -20.08
C GLY A 76 25.95 3.27 -19.67
N ASP A 77 26.97 2.88 -18.89
CA ASP A 77 27.98 3.78 -18.29
C ASP A 77 27.38 4.99 -17.54
N TYR A 78 26.18 4.83 -16.96
CA TYR A 78 25.56 5.90 -16.19
C TYR A 78 26.10 5.90 -14.76
N LYS A 79 26.85 6.93 -14.39
CA LYS A 79 27.40 7.10 -13.04
C LYS A 79 26.45 7.92 -12.19
N LEU A 80 26.07 7.38 -11.03
CA LEU A 80 25.29 8.13 -10.06
C LEU A 80 26.13 9.32 -9.54
N PRO A 81 25.48 10.45 -9.19
CA PRO A 81 26.17 11.57 -8.57
C PRO A 81 26.91 11.16 -7.28
N GLU A 82 27.99 11.87 -6.98
CA GLU A 82 28.77 11.66 -5.75
C GLU A 82 27.86 11.75 -4.52
N GLY A 83 27.98 10.76 -3.62
CA GLY A 83 27.21 10.68 -2.37
C GLY A 83 25.85 9.98 -2.45
N VAL A 84 25.39 9.60 -3.66
CA VAL A 84 24.12 8.87 -3.84
C VAL A 84 24.25 7.40 -3.46
N GLU A 85 25.36 6.75 -3.83
CA GLU A 85 25.67 5.41 -3.34
C GLU A 85 26.36 5.52 -1.97
N GLN A 86 25.67 5.06 -0.93
CA GLN A 86 26.20 4.91 0.43
C GLN A 86 26.40 3.42 0.71
N VAL A 87 27.24 2.76 -0.09
CA VAL A 87 27.68 1.40 0.22
C VAL A 87 29.10 1.53 0.75
N VAL A 88 29.27 1.28 2.05
CA VAL A 88 30.57 1.31 2.75
C VAL A 88 31.31 0.00 2.54
#